data_AF-X1RK15-F1
#
_entry.id   AF-X1RK15-F1
#
_cell.length_a   1.000
_cell.length_b   1.000
_cell.length_c   1.000
_cell.angle_alpha   90.00
_cell.angle_beta   90.00
_cell.angle_gamma   90.00
#
_symmetry.space_group_name_H-M   'P 1'
#
loop_
_entity.id
_entity.type
_entity.pdbx_description
1 polymer ?
#
loop_
_entity_poly.entity_id
_entity_poly.type
_entity_poly.pdbx_seq_one_letter_code
_entity_poly.pdbx_strand_id
1 'polypeptide(L)'
;ARIIELIGERVRIAKDIGKGKKKQSQLVEDKEREYRVLENVKGVARDKNLKISQEDIESIYSRIIDACRNIQGVEVAFQGEIGAYSEEAAFQFFGSSIQIKPCESLEEVFKVVEEGRVQFGVVPVENSLEGSISRVYDLLLDSALKVCGEIELRVIHCLIASSGAGLDTIKRVYSHPQALAQCRNFLKHLDCELIPTYDTAGSVKMIKKSGMPDSAAIASARAAEIYGMKVIAQK
;
A
#
# COMPACT_ATOMS: atom_id res chain seq x y z
N ALA A 1 -1.71 -36.77 -4.76
CA ALA A 1 -2.99 -36.41 -4.14
C ALA A 1 -3.70 -35.42 -5.07
N ARG A 2 -4.80 -35.85 -5.71
CA ARG A 2 -5.33 -35.21 -6.93
C ARG A 2 -5.75 -33.74 -6.77
N ILE A 3 -6.11 -33.31 -5.56
CA ILE A 3 -6.47 -31.91 -5.26
C ILE A 3 -5.27 -30.97 -5.44
N ILE A 4 -4.07 -31.37 -5.02
CA ILE A 4 -2.86 -30.54 -5.15
C ILE A 4 -2.46 -30.35 -6.61
N GLU A 5 -2.60 -31.40 -7.43
CA GLU A 5 -2.35 -31.33 -8.87
C GLU A 5 -3.29 -30.33 -9.57
N LEU A 6 -4.59 -30.37 -9.24
CA LEU A 6 -5.59 -29.45 -9.78
C LEU A 6 -5.36 -28.00 -9.32
N ILE A 7 -4.93 -27.80 -8.07
CA ILE A 7 -4.53 -26.47 -7.58
C ILE A 7 -3.30 -25.98 -8.34
N GLY A 8 -2.30 -26.83 -8.57
CA GLY A 8 -1.11 -26.49 -9.36
C GLY A 8 -1.44 -26.10 -10.80
N GLU A 9 -2.39 -26.79 -11.43
CA GLU A 9 -2.87 -26.47 -12.77
C GLU A 9 -3.64 -25.13 -12.81
N ARG A 10 -4.54 -24.91 -11.84
CA ARG A 10 -5.26 -23.64 -11.64
C ARG A 10 -4.28 -22.46 -11.51
N VAL A 11 -3.22 -22.64 -10.72
CA VAL A 11 -2.15 -21.67 -10.50
C VAL A 11 -1.38 -21.37 -11.78
N ARG A 12 -1.04 -22.39 -12.58
CA ARG A 12 -0.37 -22.20 -13.87
C ARG A 12 -1.25 -21.38 -14.83
N ILE A 13 -2.54 -21.75 -14.93
CA ILE A 13 -3.52 -21.02 -15.74
C ILE A 13 -3.65 -19.57 -15.26
N ALA A 14 -3.72 -19.34 -13.94
CA ALA A 14 -3.75 -18.00 -13.38
C ALA A 14 -2.48 -17.22 -13.78
N LYS A 15 -1.29 -17.80 -13.68
CA LYS A 15 -0.04 -17.16 -14.11
C LYS A 15 -0.05 -16.76 -15.57
N ASP A 16 -0.56 -17.62 -16.45
CA ASP A 16 -0.61 -17.33 -17.89
C ASP A 16 -1.70 -16.31 -18.23
N ILE A 17 -2.84 -16.32 -17.53
CA ILE A 17 -3.84 -15.24 -17.58
C ILE A 17 -3.22 -13.92 -17.10
N GLY A 18 -2.41 -13.94 -16.04
CA GLY A 18 -1.71 -12.75 -15.53
C GLY A 18 -0.75 -12.15 -16.58
N LYS A 19 0.01 -13.00 -17.28
CA LYS A 19 0.86 -12.58 -18.41
C LYS A 19 0.05 -12.03 -19.59
N GLY A 20 -1.13 -12.61 -19.86
CA GLY A 20 -2.05 -12.10 -20.88
C GLY A 20 -2.65 -10.75 -20.52
N LYS A 21 -3.08 -10.57 -19.27
CA LYS A 21 -3.61 -9.32 -18.72
C LYS A 21 -2.58 -8.19 -18.71
N LYS A 22 -1.29 -8.50 -18.50
CA LYS A 22 -0.17 -7.54 -18.67
C LYS A 22 -0.12 -6.89 -20.06
N LYS A 23 -0.64 -7.56 -21.10
CA LYS A 23 -0.71 -7.00 -22.47
C LYS A 23 -1.99 -6.21 -22.76
N GLN A 24 -2.98 -6.25 -21.87
CA GLN A 24 -4.34 -5.71 -22.11
C GLN A 24 -4.83 -4.73 -21.04
N SER A 25 -3.98 -4.29 -20.11
CA SER A 25 -4.31 -3.30 -19.06
C SER A 25 -5.64 -3.57 -18.35
N GLN A 26 -5.94 -4.85 -18.06
CA GLN A 26 -7.12 -5.25 -17.31
C GLN A 26 -6.78 -5.55 -15.85
N LEU A 27 -7.65 -5.10 -14.95
CA LEU A 27 -7.56 -5.28 -13.51
C LEU A 27 -7.32 -6.74 -13.12
N VAL A 28 -6.42 -6.97 -12.15
CA VAL A 28 -6.15 -8.29 -11.58
C VAL A 28 -7.24 -8.67 -10.58
N GLU A 29 -7.78 -7.69 -9.86
CA GLU A 29 -8.95 -7.85 -9.01
C GLU A 29 -10.23 -7.59 -9.84
N ASP A 30 -10.93 -8.66 -10.16
CA ASP A 30 -12.21 -8.63 -10.84
C ASP A 30 -13.21 -9.23 -9.85
N LYS A 31 -13.65 -8.41 -8.89
CA LYS A 31 -14.57 -8.83 -7.81
C LYS A 31 -15.83 -9.46 -8.38
N GLU A 32 -16.32 -8.98 -9.52
CA GLU A 32 -17.43 -9.59 -10.24
C GLU A 32 -17.09 -10.98 -10.80
N ARG A 33 -15.88 -11.18 -11.33
CA ARG A 33 -15.42 -12.50 -11.77
C ARG A 33 -15.19 -13.45 -10.61
N GLU A 34 -14.66 -12.99 -9.48
CA GLU A 34 -14.48 -13.82 -8.30
C GLU A 34 -15.83 -14.24 -7.71
N TYR A 35 -16.77 -13.30 -7.62
CA TYR A 35 -18.16 -13.61 -7.27
C TYR A 35 -18.77 -14.63 -8.24
N ARG A 36 -18.60 -14.45 -9.56
CA ARG A 36 -19.05 -15.42 -10.58
C ARG A 36 -18.39 -16.79 -10.42
N VAL A 37 -17.11 -16.84 -10.08
CA VAL A 37 -16.40 -18.10 -9.83
C VAL A 37 -16.97 -18.79 -8.59
N LEU A 38 -17.19 -18.06 -7.49
CA LEU A 38 -17.76 -18.61 -6.27
C LEU A 38 -19.19 -19.12 -6.49
N GLU A 39 -20.05 -18.34 -7.16
CA GLU A 39 -21.40 -18.75 -7.54
C GLU A 39 -21.40 -20.01 -8.42
N ASN A 40 -20.52 -20.06 -9.43
CA ASN A 40 -20.40 -21.24 -10.29
C ASN A 40 -19.98 -22.49 -9.51
N VAL A 41 -19.02 -22.37 -8.58
CA VAL A 41 -18.54 -23.52 -7.79
C VAL A 41 -19.61 -23.97 -6.80
N LYS A 42 -20.31 -23.03 -6.16
CA LYS A 42 -21.48 -23.30 -5.32
C LYS A 42 -22.57 -24.03 -6.11
N GLY A 43 -22.84 -23.61 -7.35
CA GLY A 43 -23.77 -24.27 -8.28
C GLY A 43 -23.34 -25.70 -8.61
N VAL A 44 -22.09 -25.92 -9.01
CA VAL A 44 -21.54 -27.26 -9.31
C VAL A 44 -21.67 -28.20 -8.11
N ALA A 45 -21.46 -27.71 -6.88
CA ALA A 45 -21.62 -28.51 -5.68
C ALA A 45 -23.07 -28.93 -5.43
N ARG A 46 -24.04 -28.06 -5.71
CA ARG A 46 -25.48 -28.37 -5.65
C ARG A 46 -25.87 -29.38 -6.71
N ASP A 47 -25.47 -29.15 -7.96
CA ASP A 47 -25.81 -30.02 -9.09
C ASP A 47 -25.27 -31.44 -8.94
N LYS A 48 -24.07 -31.57 -8.35
CA LYS A 48 -23.43 -32.86 -8.08
C LYS A 48 -23.79 -33.47 -6.72
N ASN A 49 -24.66 -32.81 -5.96
CA ASN A 49 -25.12 -33.24 -4.64
C ASN A 49 -23.97 -33.58 -3.67
N LEU A 50 -22.92 -32.75 -3.68
CA LEU A 50 -21.74 -32.94 -2.83
C LEU A 50 -22.08 -32.60 -1.37
N LYS A 51 -21.66 -33.45 -0.44
CA LYS A 51 -21.85 -33.25 1.02
C LYS A 51 -20.83 -32.27 1.61
N ILE A 52 -20.76 -31.06 1.05
CA ILE A 52 -19.89 -29.98 1.55
C ILE A 52 -20.78 -28.75 1.74
N SER A 53 -20.62 -28.05 2.86
CA SER A 53 -21.38 -26.83 3.11
C SER A 53 -20.97 -25.72 2.13
N GLN A 54 -21.89 -24.79 1.86
CA GLN A 54 -21.61 -23.67 0.96
C GLN A 54 -20.55 -22.73 1.56
N GLU A 55 -20.50 -22.61 2.89
CA GLU A 55 -19.50 -21.83 3.63
C GLU A 55 -18.11 -22.44 3.51
N ASP A 56 -17.97 -23.77 3.62
CA ASP A 56 -16.68 -24.45 3.47
C ASP A 56 -16.15 -24.34 2.04
N ILE A 57 -17.02 -24.46 1.04
CA ILE A 57 -16.66 -24.28 -0.37
C ILE A 57 -16.11 -22.88 -0.59
N GLU A 58 -16.82 -21.87 -0.09
CA GLU A 58 -16.40 -20.48 -0.21
C GLU A 58 -15.05 -20.23 0.48
N SER A 59 -14.89 -20.70 1.72
CA SER A 59 -13.63 -20.55 2.47
C SER A 59 -12.44 -21.18 1.74
N ILE A 60 -12.61 -22.39 1.21
CA ILE A 60 -11.55 -23.10 0.47
C ILE A 60 -11.23 -22.38 -0.84
N TYR A 61 -12.25 -22.00 -1.61
CA TYR A 61 -12.04 -21.36 -2.90
C TYR A 61 -11.48 -19.94 -2.77
N SER A 62 -11.90 -19.16 -1.78
CA SER A 62 -11.33 -17.84 -1.50
C SER A 62 -9.82 -17.94 -1.25
N ARG A 63 -9.38 -18.92 -0.43
CA ARG A 63 -7.95 -19.18 -0.23
C ARG A 63 -7.20 -19.58 -1.52
N ILE A 64 -7.84 -20.34 -2.40
CA ILE A 64 -7.24 -20.72 -3.70
C ILE A 64 -7.15 -19.49 -4.62
N ILE A 65 -8.16 -18.62 -4.62
CA ILE A 65 -8.18 -17.36 -5.38
C ILE A 65 -7.05 -16.45 -4.88
N ASP A 66 -6.92 -16.28 -3.56
CA ASP A 66 -5.84 -15.50 -2.94
C ASP A 66 -4.46 -16.06 -3.34
N ALA A 67 -4.27 -17.38 -3.26
CA ALA A 67 -3.03 -18.02 -3.67
C ALA A 67 -2.71 -17.79 -5.16
N CYS A 68 -3.73 -17.83 -6.03
CA CYS A 68 -3.57 -17.55 -7.46
C CYS A 68 -3.23 -16.06 -7.71
N ARG A 69 -3.86 -15.14 -6.97
CA ARG A 69 -3.61 -13.70 -7.04
C ARG A 69 -2.16 -13.37 -6.67
N ASN A 70 -1.66 -13.98 -5.60
CA ASN A 70 -0.28 -13.81 -5.14
C ASN A 70 0.75 -14.20 -6.23
N ILE A 71 0.44 -15.26 -6.99
CA ILE A 71 1.34 -15.78 -8.04
C ILE A 71 1.26 -14.95 -9.33
N GLN A 72 0.17 -14.21 -9.54
CA GLN A 72 0.07 -13.24 -10.63
C GLN A 72 0.88 -11.95 -10.37
N GLY A 73 1.40 -11.76 -9.15
CA GLY A 73 2.39 -10.73 -8.81
C GLY A 73 1.94 -9.34 -9.21
N VAL A 74 0.96 -8.79 -8.49
CA VAL A 74 0.54 -7.40 -8.66
C VAL A 74 1.66 -6.50 -8.16
N GLU A 75 2.25 -5.70 -9.03
CA GLU A 75 3.20 -4.66 -8.65
C GLU A 75 2.49 -3.30 -8.71
N VAL A 76 2.60 -2.54 -7.61
CA VAL A 76 1.94 -1.25 -7.43
C VAL A 76 2.99 -0.17 -7.21
N ALA A 77 2.98 0.84 -8.07
CA ALA A 77 3.83 2.02 -7.92
C ALA A 77 3.16 3.08 -7.04
N PHE A 78 3.97 3.83 -6.31
CA PHE A 78 3.51 4.98 -5.51
C PHE A 78 4.65 5.99 -5.38
N GLN A 79 4.31 7.26 -5.17
CA GLN A 79 5.31 8.29 -4.93
C GLN A 79 5.74 8.29 -3.46
N GLY A 80 7.06 8.28 -3.22
CA GLY A 80 7.66 8.34 -1.89
C GLY A 80 8.54 7.14 -1.56
N GLU A 81 8.90 7.02 -0.29
CA GLU A 81 9.76 5.95 0.24
C GLU A 81 8.95 4.82 0.87
N ILE A 82 9.59 3.67 1.07
CA ILE A 82 9.01 2.56 1.84
C ILE A 82 8.70 3.05 3.26
N GLY A 83 7.45 2.90 3.69
CA GLY A 83 6.85 3.46 4.90
C GLY A 83 5.93 4.65 4.65
N ALA A 84 5.82 5.17 3.42
CA ALA A 84 4.93 6.29 3.11
C ALA A 84 3.45 5.91 3.22
N TYR A 85 2.59 6.90 3.43
CA TYR A 85 1.14 6.69 3.48
C TYR A 85 0.57 6.09 2.18
N SER A 86 1.13 6.43 1.02
CA SER A 86 0.71 5.84 -0.26
C SER A 86 1.04 4.35 -0.37
N GLU A 87 2.10 3.87 0.31
CA GLU A 87 2.41 2.44 0.42
C GLU A 87 1.36 1.73 1.30
N GLU A 88 1.02 2.33 2.44
CA GLU A 88 -0.01 1.82 3.34
C GLU A 88 -1.37 1.72 2.63
N ALA A 89 -1.74 2.77 1.87
CA ALA A 89 -2.94 2.76 1.03
C ALA A 89 -2.91 1.63 -0.01
N ALA A 90 -1.75 1.38 -0.65
CA ALA A 90 -1.60 0.29 -1.61
C ALA A 90 -1.83 -1.08 -0.96
N PHE A 91 -1.24 -1.33 0.21
CA PHE A 91 -1.46 -2.59 0.94
C PHE A 91 -2.90 -2.74 1.45
N GLN A 92 -3.53 -1.65 1.89
CA GLN A 92 -4.92 -1.70 2.35
C GLN A 92 -5.90 -1.96 1.20
N PHE A 93 -5.64 -1.42 0.01
CA PHE A 93 -6.50 -1.63 -1.16
C PHE A 93 -6.29 -3.00 -1.81
N PHE A 94 -5.05 -3.40 -2.08
CA PHE A 94 -4.75 -4.62 -2.85
C PHE A 94 -4.43 -5.85 -1.97
N GLY A 95 -4.26 -5.68 -0.67
CA GLY A 95 -3.85 -6.73 0.27
C GLY A 95 -2.33 -6.87 0.42
N SER A 96 -1.90 -7.67 1.41
CA SER A 96 -0.50 -7.77 1.85
C SER A 96 0.45 -8.53 0.91
N SER A 97 -0.05 -9.07 -0.20
CA SER A 97 0.71 -9.94 -1.11
C SER A 97 1.21 -9.25 -2.38
N ILE A 98 0.98 -7.94 -2.49
CA ILE A 98 1.50 -7.14 -3.60
C ILE A 98 3.01 -6.92 -3.50
N GLN A 99 3.63 -6.69 -4.66
CA GLN A 99 4.93 -6.07 -4.75
C GLN A 99 4.73 -4.55 -4.85
N ILE A 100 5.66 -3.80 -4.27
CA ILE A 100 5.60 -2.35 -4.24
C ILE A 100 6.78 -1.75 -5.00
N LYS A 101 6.52 -0.64 -5.69
CA LYS A 101 7.55 0.11 -6.43
C LYS A 101 7.52 1.58 -5.99
N PRO A 102 8.40 1.99 -5.07
CA PRO A 102 8.55 3.40 -4.75
C PRO A 102 9.07 4.16 -5.99
N CYS A 103 8.53 5.35 -6.22
CA CYS A 103 8.89 6.28 -7.27
C CYS A 103 9.25 7.64 -6.67
N GLU A 104 10.14 8.38 -7.31
CA GLU A 104 10.60 9.68 -6.83
C GLU A 104 9.54 10.78 -7.00
N SER A 105 8.69 10.67 -8.02
CA SER A 105 7.66 11.66 -8.32
C SER A 105 6.35 11.05 -8.81
N LEU A 106 5.29 11.84 -8.82
CA LEU A 106 3.99 11.43 -9.37
C LEU A 106 4.11 11.15 -10.87
N GLU A 107 4.87 11.94 -11.62
CA GLU A 107 5.15 11.73 -13.05
C GLU A 107 5.79 10.36 -13.29
N GLU A 108 6.71 9.95 -12.42
CA GLU A 108 7.33 8.63 -12.53
C GLU A 108 6.31 7.52 -12.29
N VAL A 109 5.41 7.67 -11.30
CA VAL A 109 4.31 6.71 -11.06
C VAL A 109 3.45 6.56 -12.32
N PHE A 110 3.00 7.65 -12.91
CA PHE A 110 2.20 7.61 -14.15
C PHE A 110 2.98 6.94 -15.28
N LYS A 111 4.23 7.34 -15.49
CA LYS A 111 5.10 6.80 -16.54
C LYS A 111 5.30 5.29 -16.42
N VAL A 112 5.60 4.77 -15.22
CA VAL A 112 5.84 3.31 -15.04
C VAL A 112 4.58 2.49 -15.28
N VAL A 113 3.39 3.04 -15.00
CA VAL A 113 2.10 2.38 -15.25
C VAL A 113 1.76 2.44 -16.74
N GLU A 114 1.91 3.59 -17.40
CA GLU A 114 1.66 3.76 -18.84
C GLU A 114 2.55 2.88 -19.70
N GLU A 115 3.83 2.76 -19.34
CA GLU A 115 4.79 1.88 -20.02
C GLU A 115 4.58 0.39 -19.72
N GLY A 116 3.61 0.05 -18.85
CA GLY A 116 3.32 -1.33 -18.44
C GLY A 116 4.44 -1.99 -17.62
N ARG A 117 5.36 -1.19 -17.05
CA ARG A 117 6.42 -1.68 -16.14
C ARG A 117 5.84 -2.19 -14.83
N VAL A 118 4.74 -1.59 -14.37
CA VAL A 118 3.91 -2.04 -13.24
C VAL A 118 2.45 -2.10 -13.65
N GLN A 119 1.61 -2.79 -12.86
CA GLN A 119 0.19 -2.94 -13.18
C GLN A 119 -0.67 -1.78 -12.68
N PHE A 120 -0.34 -1.19 -11.53
CA PHE A 120 -1.13 -0.12 -10.93
C PHE A 120 -0.25 0.97 -10.34
N GLY A 121 -0.81 2.18 -10.24
CA GLY A 121 -0.26 3.29 -9.48
C GLY A 121 -1.26 3.70 -8.40
N VAL A 122 -0.77 4.00 -7.21
CA VAL A 122 -1.56 4.63 -6.13
C VAL A 122 -1.05 6.05 -5.95
N VAL A 123 -1.96 7.02 -6.10
CA VAL A 123 -1.66 8.45 -6.05
C VAL A 123 -2.69 9.16 -5.16
N PRO A 124 -2.25 10.09 -4.30
CA PRO A 124 -3.17 10.85 -3.46
C PRO A 124 -3.85 11.95 -4.28
N VAL A 125 -5.17 11.94 -4.37
CA VAL A 125 -5.95 12.94 -5.12
C VAL A 125 -6.45 14.10 -4.24
N GLU A 126 -6.66 13.85 -2.96
CA GLU A 126 -7.21 14.84 -2.02
C GLU A 126 -6.68 14.58 -0.59
N ASN A 127 -6.49 15.66 0.17
CA ASN A 127 -6.24 15.62 1.60
C ASN A 127 -7.26 16.50 2.32
N SER A 128 -7.89 15.99 3.38
CA SER A 128 -8.91 16.73 4.15
C SER A 128 -8.41 18.05 4.76
N LEU A 129 -7.10 18.23 4.91
CA LEU A 129 -6.50 19.44 5.49
C LEU A 129 -5.97 20.43 4.43
N GLU A 130 -5.61 19.97 3.24
CA GLU A 130 -4.98 20.82 2.19
C GLU A 130 -5.78 20.87 0.88
N GLY A 131 -6.88 20.10 0.80
CA GLY A 131 -7.73 20.00 -0.36
C GLY A 131 -7.14 19.10 -1.45
N SER A 132 -7.59 19.33 -2.68
CA SER A 132 -7.24 18.54 -3.85
C SER A 132 -5.78 18.74 -4.27
N ILE A 133 -5.14 17.65 -4.69
CA ILE A 133 -3.76 17.66 -5.20
C ILE A 133 -3.84 17.83 -6.72
N SER A 134 -3.89 19.10 -7.16
CA SER A 134 -4.08 19.50 -8.57
C SER A 134 -3.16 18.75 -9.54
N ARG A 135 -1.91 18.51 -9.14
CA ARG A 135 -0.93 17.83 -9.98
C ARG A 135 -1.36 16.44 -10.43
N VAL A 136 -2.09 15.69 -9.60
CA VAL A 136 -2.60 14.36 -9.98
C VAL A 136 -3.71 14.48 -11.02
N TYR A 137 -4.56 15.51 -10.94
CA TYR A 137 -5.58 15.77 -11.94
C TYR A 137 -4.98 16.15 -13.29
N ASP A 138 -3.94 17.00 -13.30
CA ASP A 138 -3.21 17.35 -14.53
C ASP A 138 -2.64 16.09 -15.19
N LEU A 139 -1.99 15.22 -14.41
CA LEU A 139 -1.42 13.96 -14.91
C LEU A 139 -2.49 13.00 -15.41
N LEU A 140 -3.65 12.93 -14.76
CA LEU A 140 -4.77 12.13 -15.26
C LEU A 140 -5.29 12.64 -16.61
N LEU A 141 -5.39 13.96 -16.78
CA LEU A 141 -5.84 14.57 -18.04
C LEU A 141 -4.87 14.32 -19.20
N ASP A 142 -3.57 14.31 -18.92
CA ASP A 142 -2.51 14.12 -19.93
C ASP A 142 -2.19 12.64 -20.20
N SER A 143 -2.73 11.70 -19.41
CA SER A 143 -2.45 10.27 -19.50
C SER A 143 -3.57 9.47 -20.18
N ALA A 144 -3.24 8.30 -20.71
CA ALA A 144 -4.25 7.33 -21.17
C ALA A 144 -4.76 6.41 -20.04
N LEU A 145 -4.29 6.62 -18.81
CA LEU A 145 -4.63 5.80 -17.66
C LEU A 145 -6.09 5.99 -17.23
N LYS A 146 -6.63 4.98 -16.55
CA LYS A 146 -8.00 5.00 -16.02
C LYS A 146 -7.99 4.78 -14.53
N VAL A 147 -8.78 5.58 -13.82
CA VAL A 147 -9.07 5.35 -12.40
C VAL A 147 -9.90 4.07 -12.30
N CYS A 148 -9.41 3.12 -11.49
CA CYS A 148 -9.99 1.79 -11.34
C CYS A 148 -10.48 1.48 -9.92
N GLY A 149 -10.31 2.42 -9.00
CA GLY A 149 -10.72 2.30 -7.61
C GLY A 149 -10.27 3.53 -6.81
N GLU A 150 -10.77 3.61 -5.59
CA GLU A 150 -10.44 4.66 -4.62
C GLU A 150 -10.35 4.05 -3.22
N ILE A 151 -9.60 4.72 -2.35
CA ILE A 151 -9.48 4.38 -0.94
C ILE A 151 -9.30 5.63 -0.11
N GLU A 152 -9.97 5.66 1.03
CA GLU A 152 -9.74 6.68 2.07
C GLU A 152 -8.81 6.10 3.13
N LEU A 153 -7.63 6.73 3.29
CA LEU A 153 -6.68 6.37 4.32
C LEU A 153 -6.71 7.42 5.44
N ARG A 154 -7.01 6.97 6.66
CA ARG A 154 -6.90 7.81 7.84
C ARG A 154 -5.43 8.01 8.20
N VAL A 155 -4.91 9.21 7.96
CA VAL A 155 -3.55 9.59 8.34
C VAL A 155 -3.45 9.77 9.86
N ILE A 156 -2.62 8.94 10.49
CA ILE A 156 -2.28 9.04 11.92
C ILE A 156 -0.78 9.30 12.01
N HIS A 157 -0.41 10.46 12.55
CA HIS A 157 0.99 10.86 12.62
C HIS A 157 1.62 10.31 13.90
N CYS A 158 2.73 9.61 13.75
CA CYS A 158 3.50 9.05 14.86
C CYS A 158 4.81 9.83 15.03
N LEU A 159 5.14 10.19 16.28
CA LEU A 159 6.49 10.63 16.63
C LEU A 159 7.35 9.38 16.87
N ILE A 160 8.38 9.22 16.06
CA ILE A 160 9.19 8.00 15.97
C ILE A 160 10.64 8.34 16.29
N ALA A 161 11.23 7.60 17.23
CA ALA A 161 12.60 7.82 17.66
C ALA A 161 13.34 6.47 17.88
N SER A 162 14.63 6.56 18.21
CA SER A 162 15.40 5.37 18.59
C SER A 162 14.83 4.73 19.86
N SER A 163 14.98 3.41 20.04
CA SER A 163 14.31 2.66 21.11
C SER A 163 14.62 3.14 22.54
N GLY A 164 15.76 3.84 22.73
CA GLY A 164 16.16 4.43 24.01
C GLY A 164 15.78 5.89 24.20
N ALA A 165 15.22 6.55 23.19
CA ALA A 165 14.83 7.96 23.28
C ALA A 165 13.48 8.12 23.98
N GLY A 166 13.42 9.06 24.93
CA GLY A 166 12.21 9.55 25.57
C GLY A 166 11.79 10.91 25.00
N LEU A 167 10.55 11.35 25.26
CA LEU A 167 10.06 12.66 24.79
C LEU A 167 10.93 13.83 25.28
N ASP A 168 11.47 13.71 26.49
CA ASP A 168 12.37 14.65 27.16
C ASP A 168 13.78 14.73 26.53
N THR A 169 14.16 13.73 25.74
CA THR A 169 15.49 13.65 25.10
C THR A 169 15.51 14.21 23.68
N ILE A 170 14.34 14.48 23.09
CA ILE A 170 14.21 14.92 21.70
C ILE A 170 14.54 16.40 21.57
N LYS A 171 15.54 16.72 20.77
CA LYS A 171 15.94 18.10 20.45
C LYS A 171 15.57 18.51 19.04
N ARG A 172 15.45 17.55 18.13
CA ARG A 172 15.18 17.79 16.70
C ARG A 172 14.10 16.86 16.18
N VAL A 173 13.17 17.40 15.40
CA VAL A 173 12.09 16.65 14.77
C VAL A 173 12.11 16.83 13.26
N TYR A 174 12.24 15.73 12.53
CA TYR A 174 12.36 15.70 11.07
C TYR A 174 11.08 15.19 10.42
N SER A 175 10.57 15.88 9.41
CA SER A 175 9.49 15.35 8.57
C SER A 175 9.24 16.24 7.36
N HIS A 176 8.34 15.80 6.48
CA HIS A 176 7.78 16.65 5.43
C HIS A 176 7.13 17.90 6.05
N PRO A 177 7.28 19.11 5.44
CA PRO A 177 6.70 20.35 5.96
C PRO A 177 5.21 20.25 6.32
N GLN A 178 4.44 19.50 5.54
CA GLN A 178 3.02 19.24 5.80
C GLN A 178 2.80 18.49 7.11
N ALA A 179 3.52 17.39 7.35
CA ALA A 179 3.39 16.61 8.57
C ALA A 179 3.83 17.43 9.81
N LEU A 180 4.89 18.24 9.68
CA LEU A 180 5.31 19.18 10.73
C LEU A 180 4.22 20.21 11.04
N ALA A 181 3.60 20.80 10.00
CA ALA A 181 2.53 21.77 10.15
C ALA A 181 1.31 21.17 10.87
N GLN A 182 0.89 19.97 10.48
CA GLN A 182 -0.24 19.26 11.08
C GLN A 182 0.01 18.86 12.53
N CYS A 183 1.27 18.63 12.91
CA CYS A 183 1.66 18.28 14.28
C CYS A 183 2.10 19.46 15.14
N ARG A 184 2.10 20.69 14.61
CA ARG A 184 2.64 21.89 15.27
C ARG A 184 2.16 22.09 16.70
N ASN A 185 0.87 21.90 16.98
CA ASN A 185 0.33 22.09 18.32
C ASN A 185 0.86 21.07 19.34
N PHE A 186 1.11 19.84 18.92
CA PHE A 186 1.74 18.83 19.76
C PHE A 186 3.22 19.18 19.99
N LEU A 187 3.95 19.49 18.93
CA LEU A 187 5.39 19.78 18.96
C LEU A 187 5.76 21.02 19.78
N LYS A 188 4.85 22.00 19.89
CA LYS A 188 5.04 23.19 20.75
C LYS A 188 5.38 22.85 22.21
N HIS A 189 4.97 21.68 22.70
CA HIS A 189 5.21 21.26 24.08
C HIS A 189 6.57 20.57 24.28
N LEU A 190 7.28 20.23 23.21
CA LEU A 190 8.53 19.47 23.26
C LEU A 190 9.80 20.33 23.17
N ASP A 191 9.66 21.65 23.02
CA ASP A 191 10.78 22.60 22.88
C ASP A 191 11.91 22.10 21.95
N CYS A 192 11.52 21.65 20.75
CA CYS A 192 12.40 21.01 19.79
C CYS A 192 12.52 21.82 18.49
N GLU A 193 13.64 21.69 17.81
CA GLU A 193 13.87 22.25 16.49
C GLU A 193 13.13 21.43 15.42
N LEU A 194 12.34 22.09 14.58
CA LEU A 194 11.61 21.43 13.49
C LEU A 194 12.42 21.53 12.19
N ILE A 195 12.84 20.39 11.66
CA ILE A 195 13.70 20.31 10.48
C ILE A 195 12.90 19.73 9.30
N PRO A 196 12.53 20.55 8.30
CA PRO A 196 11.81 20.07 7.14
C PRO A 196 12.70 19.17 6.27
N THR A 197 12.13 18.06 5.83
CA THR A 197 12.76 17.10 4.90
C THR A 197 11.84 16.80 3.73
N TYR A 198 12.34 16.09 2.73
CA TYR A 198 11.57 15.75 1.54
C TYR A 198 10.46 14.71 1.80
N ASP A 199 10.68 13.74 2.70
CA ASP A 199 9.75 12.63 2.90
C ASP A 199 9.61 12.23 4.38
N THR A 200 8.40 11.82 4.77
CA THR A 200 8.09 11.41 6.14
C THR A 200 8.81 10.11 6.53
N ALA A 201 8.67 9.05 5.74
CA ALA A 201 9.33 7.76 5.97
C ALA A 201 10.85 7.84 5.76
N GLY A 202 11.29 8.65 4.79
CA GLY A 202 12.69 9.00 4.55
C GLY A 202 13.35 9.67 5.77
N SER A 203 12.58 10.42 6.57
CA SER A 203 13.07 11.00 7.83
C SER A 203 13.40 9.93 8.87
N VAL A 204 12.55 8.91 9.00
CA VAL A 204 12.78 7.75 9.88
C VAL A 204 14.03 6.97 9.43
N LYS A 205 14.12 6.67 8.13
CA LYS A 205 15.29 6.03 7.49
C LYS A 205 16.58 6.79 7.77
N MET A 206 16.56 8.11 7.62
CA MET A 206 17.71 8.99 7.85
C MET A 206 18.17 8.96 9.32
N ILE A 207 17.25 9.12 10.27
CA ILE A 207 17.58 9.08 11.71
C ILE A 207 18.18 7.73 12.08
N LYS A 208 17.57 6.63 11.60
CA LYS A 208 18.07 5.28 11.82
C LYS A 208 19.49 5.09 11.29
N LYS A 209 19.73 5.50 10.05
CA LYS A 209 21.02 5.33 9.36
C LYS A 209 22.13 6.17 9.99
N SER A 210 21.81 7.38 10.41
CA SER A 210 22.77 8.31 11.02
C SER A 210 22.96 8.10 12.52
N GLY A 211 22.14 7.25 13.15
CA GLY A 211 22.26 6.93 14.57
C GLY A 211 22.06 8.13 15.48
N MET A 212 21.13 9.03 15.16
CA MET A 212 20.89 10.27 15.92
C MET A 212 19.98 9.99 17.14
N PRO A 213 20.51 10.00 18.38
CA PRO A 213 19.74 9.59 19.55
C PRO A 213 18.79 10.68 20.06
N ASP A 214 19.08 11.96 19.78
CA ASP A 214 18.32 13.15 20.17
C ASP A 214 17.33 13.62 19.09
N SER A 215 17.11 12.79 18.07
CA SER A 215 16.27 13.09 16.92
C SER A 215 15.05 12.18 16.87
N ALA A 216 13.91 12.76 16.53
CA ALA A 216 12.68 12.05 16.19
C ALA A 216 12.21 12.41 14.77
N ALA A 217 11.38 11.56 14.19
CA ALA A 217 10.69 11.82 12.93
C ALA A 217 9.18 11.73 13.10
N ILE A 218 8.45 12.52 12.31
CA ILE A 218 6.99 12.34 12.17
C ILE A 218 6.73 11.54 10.92
N ALA A 219 6.12 10.37 11.06
CA ALA A 219 5.73 9.51 9.94
C ALA A 219 4.60 8.54 10.33
N SER A 220 4.25 7.62 9.43
CA SER A 220 3.32 6.53 9.69
C SER A 220 3.88 5.55 10.73
N ALA A 221 3.00 4.83 11.44
CA ALA A 221 3.42 3.71 12.28
C ALA A 221 4.19 2.65 11.49
N ARG A 222 3.81 2.46 10.22
CA ARG A 222 4.44 1.54 9.28
C ARG A 222 5.93 1.83 9.09
N ALA A 223 6.34 3.09 9.01
CA ALA A 223 7.75 3.45 8.91
C ALA A 223 8.55 3.01 10.16
N ALA A 224 7.97 3.11 11.37
CA ALA A 224 8.62 2.65 12.58
C ALA A 224 8.89 1.13 12.55
N GLU A 225 7.92 0.35 12.08
CA GLU A 225 8.05 -1.11 11.92
C GLU A 225 9.17 -1.47 10.95
N ILE A 226 9.16 -0.86 9.75
CA ILE A 226 10.13 -1.14 8.67
C ILE A 226 11.56 -0.85 9.13
N TYR A 227 11.78 0.28 9.79
CA TYR A 227 13.12 0.72 10.17
C TYR A 227 13.55 0.25 11.58
N GLY A 228 12.72 -0.56 12.25
CA GLY A 228 12.98 -1.04 13.61
C GLY A 228 13.24 0.13 14.56
N MET A 229 12.34 1.11 14.53
CA MET A 229 12.30 2.29 15.40
C MET A 229 11.07 2.25 16.29
N LYS A 230 11.02 3.12 17.30
CA LYS A 230 9.96 3.10 18.32
C LYS A 230 9.04 4.30 18.14
N VAL A 231 7.74 4.04 18.13
CA VAL A 231 6.73 5.10 18.26
C VAL A 231 6.68 5.54 19.73
N ILE A 232 6.96 6.82 19.97
CA ILE A 232 6.98 7.42 21.32
C ILE A 232 5.76 8.30 21.60
N ALA A 233 5.04 8.72 20.56
CA ALA A 233 3.73 9.37 20.66
C ALA A 233 2.93 9.19 19.34
N GLN A 234 1.61 9.30 19.40
CA GLN A 234 0.70 9.24 18.23
C GLN A 234 -0.35 10.34 18.31
N LYS A 235 -0.77 10.85 17.15
CA LYS A 235 -1.82 11.86 17.00
C LYS A 235 -2.78 11.47 15.87
#